data_AF-A0AAW3UY43-F1
#
_entry.id   AF-A0AAW3UY43-F1
#
_cell.length_a   1.000
_cell.length_b   1.000
_cell.length_c   1.000
_cell.angle_alpha   90.00
_cell.angle_beta   90.00
_cell.angle_gamma   90.00
#
_symmetry.space_group_name_H-M   'P 1'
#
loop_
_entity.id
_entity.type
_entity.pdbx_description
1 polymer ?
#
loop_
_entity_poly.entity_id
_entity_poly.type
_entity_poly.pdbx_seq_one_letter_code
_entity_poly.pdbx_strand_id
1 'polypeptide(L)'
;MKRFVEREDRKRAVLLPEYLEDYVSADNPVRVVDVFVDELDLHHLGFDGTAPAATGRPSYHPSVLLNIYIDGYPNRIQSSRRLEHETQRNIELMWLPGIKISIPISIDTSLH
;
A
#
# COMPACT_ATOMS: atom_id res chain seq x y z
N MET A 1 17.18 -21.67 32.66
CA MET A 1 17.01 -20.41 31.88
C MET A 1 16.53 -20.79 30.48
N LYS A 2 15.32 -20.39 30.06
CA LYS A 2 14.83 -20.68 28.69
C LYS A 2 15.58 -19.79 27.69
N ARG A 3 16.23 -20.40 26.69
CA ARG A 3 17.04 -19.75 25.64
C ARG A 3 16.24 -19.31 24.40
N PHE A 4 14.94 -19.62 24.34
CA PHE A 4 14.09 -19.36 23.19
C PHE A 4 12.75 -18.76 23.59
N VAL A 5 12.22 -17.89 22.75
CA VAL A 5 10.84 -17.40 22.81
C VAL A 5 9.92 -18.52 22.33
N GLU A 6 8.95 -18.91 23.15
CA GLU A 6 7.96 -19.92 22.80
C GLU A 6 6.86 -19.31 21.92
N ARG A 7 6.32 -20.10 20.99
CA ARG A 7 5.23 -19.65 20.12
C ARG A 7 3.92 -19.60 20.91
N GLU A 8 3.16 -18.54 20.71
CA GLU A 8 1.79 -18.42 21.18
C GLU A 8 0.84 -19.35 20.42
N ASP A 9 -0.26 -19.76 21.05
CA ASP A 9 -1.32 -20.54 20.40
C ASP A 9 -2.01 -19.70 19.31
N ARG A 10 -2.12 -20.25 18.10
CA ARG A 10 -2.79 -19.61 16.95
C ARG A 10 -4.28 -19.36 17.19
N LYS A 11 -4.90 -20.06 18.14
CA LYS A 11 -6.31 -19.89 18.51
C LYS A 11 -6.52 -18.93 19.68
N ARG A 12 -5.44 -18.38 20.24
CA ARG A 12 -5.53 -17.37 21.32
C ARG A 12 -6.20 -16.12 20.77
N ALA A 13 -7.28 -15.68 21.41
CA ALA A 13 -7.88 -14.40 21.11
C ALA A 13 -6.90 -13.28 21.45
N VAL A 14 -6.67 -12.38 20.49
CA VAL A 14 -5.86 -11.18 20.64
C VAL A 14 -6.69 -9.97 20.24
N LEU A 15 -6.51 -8.87 20.96
CA LEU A 15 -7.02 -7.57 20.53
C LEU A 15 -6.08 -7.07 19.45
N LEU A 16 -6.60 -6.97 18.22
CA LEU A 16 -5.89 -6.35 17.12
C LEU A 16 -5.96 -4.82 17.29
N PRO A 17 -4.95 -4.06 16.81
CA PRO A 17 -5.02 -2.61 16.80
C PRO A 17 -6.29 -2.10 16.11
N GLU A 18 -6.88 -1.04 16.68
CA GLU A 18 -8.17 -0.48 16.24
C GLU A 18 -8.05 0.34 14.95
N TYR A 19 -6.90 0.99 14.75
CA TYR A 19 -6.64 1.80 13.57
C TYR A 19 -5.55 1.19 12.69
N LEU A 20 -5.67 1.38 11.38
CA LEU A 20 -4.64 0.98 10.43
C LEU A 20 -3.30 1.66 10.73
N GLU A 21 -3.36 2.91 11.21
CA GLU A 21 -2.23 3.72 11.66
C GLU A 21 -1.36 3.04 12.72
N ASP A 22 -1.99 2.26 13.60
CA ASP A 22 -1.30 1.61 14.72
C ASP A 22 -0.45 0.41 14.29
N TYR A 23 -0.66 -0.09 13.06
CA TYR A 23 0.13 -1.20 12.53
C TYR A 23 1.49 -0.75 11.97
N VAL A 24 1.64 0.52 11.63
CA VAL A 24 2.84 1.07 11.02
C VAL A 24 3.56 1.98 12.02
N SER A 25 4.74 1.56 12.46
CA SER A 25 5.59 2.37 13.35
C SER A 25 5.87 3.76 12.77
N ALA A 26 6.04 4.77 13.62
CA ALA A 26 6.47 6.11 13.23
C ALA A 26 7.82 6.12 12.48
N ASP A 27 8.70 5.15 12.77
CA ASP A 27 10.01 5.01 12.13
C ASP A 27 9.98 4.12 10.87
N ASN A 28 8.80 3.65 10.44
CA ASN A 28 8.69 2.81 9.26
C ASN A 28 9.01 3.63 7.99
N PRO A 29 9.91 3.17 7.10
CA PRO A 29 10.28 3.88 5.87
C PRO A 29 9.11 4.14 4.92
N VAL A 30 8.02 3.37 5.00
CA VAL A 30 6.81 3.58 4.18
C VAL A 30 6.24 4.99 4.34
N ARG A 31 6.42 5.60 5.52
CA ARG A 31 5.98 6.98 5.79
C ARG A 31 6.77 8.02 5.00
N VAL A 32 8.04 7.73 4.70
CA VAL A 32 8.86 8.60 3.83
C VAL A 32 8.36 8.53 2.40
N VAL A 33 7.94 7.34 1.94
CA VAL A 33 7.36 7.16 0.60
C VAL A 33 6.07 7.96 0.48
N ASP A 34 5.19 7.87 1.48
CA ASP A 34 3.90 8.57 1.53
C ASP A 34 4.09 10.09 1.40
N VAL A 35 4.87 10.69 2.29
CA VAL A 35 5.17 12.14 2.25
C VAL A 35 5.88 12.54 0.96
N PHE A 36 6.80 11.71 0.46
CA PHE A 36 7.51 12.01 -0.79
C PHE A 36 6.54 12.10 -1.97
N VAL A 37 5.62 11.15 -2.11
CA VAL A 37 4.66 11.12 -3.22
C VAL A 37 3.61 12.21 -3.09
N ASP A 38 3.16 12.52 -1.88
CA ASP A 38 2.19 13.59 -1.62
C ASP A 38 2.72 14.99 -1.99
N GLU A 39 4.04 15.20 -1.90
CA GLU A 39 4.70 16.45 -2.30
C GLU A 39 4.93 16.55 -3.82
N LEU A 40 4.65 15.50 -4.61
CA LEU A 40 4.84 15.53 -6.06
C LEU A 40 3.65 16.18 -6.77
N ASP A 41 3.94 17.16 -7.63
CA ASP A 41 2.98 17.64 -8.63
C ASP A 41 2.91 16.65 -9.80
N LEU A 42 2.11 15.60 -9.63
CA LEU A 42 1.97 14.53 -10.62
C LEU A 42 1.42 15.04 -11.96
N HIS A 43 0.61 16.10 -11.95
CA HIS A 43 0.11 16.70 -13.18
C HIS A 43 1.25 17.37 -13.97
N HIS A 44 2.08 18.19 -13.32
CA HIS A 44 3.26 18.77 -14.00
C HIS A 44 4.32 17.74 -14.39
N LEU A 45 4.40 16.62 -13.67
CA LEU A 45 5.28 15.50 -14.03
C LEU A 45 4.76 14.67 -15.21
N GLY A 46 3.57 15.00 -15.75
CA GLY A 46 3.01 14.35 -16.94
C GLY A 46 2.24 13.06 -16.65
N PHE A 47 1.78 12.84 -15.41
CA PHE A 47 0.86 11.74 -15.14
C PHE A 47 -0.55 12.08 -15.60
N ASP A 48 -1.10 11.22 -16.45
CA ASP A 48 -2.51 11.25 -16.84
C ASP A 48 -3.42 10.74 -15.69
N GLY A 49 -4.70 11.11 -15.73
CA GLY A 49 -5.68 10.60 -14.77
C GLY A 49 -5.64 11.23 -13.37
N THR A 50 -4.95 12.36 -13.20
CA THR A 50 -5.04 13.21 -12.00
C THR A 50 -6.42 13.85 -11.84
N ALA A 51 -7.15 14.03 -12.95
CA ALA A 51 -8.57 14.39 -12.95
C ALA A 51 -9.45 13.13 -13.16
N PRO A 52 -10.50 12.92 -12.36
CA PRO A 52 -11.44 11.82 -12.56
C PRO A 52 -12.15 11.92 -13.91
N ALA A 53 -12.32 10.78 -14.60
CA ALA A 53 -13.16 10.73 -15.80
C ALA A 53 -14.63 11.00 -15.44
N ALA A 54 -15.35 11.72 -16.31
CA ALA A 54 -16.76 12.05 -16.10
C ALA A 54 -17.70 10.82 -16.12
N THR A 55 -17.27 9.71 -16.72
CA THR A 55 -18.06 8.48 -16.86
C THR A 55 -17.17 7.24 -16.75
N GLY A 56 -17.70 6.15 -16.17
CA GLY A 56 -17.01 4.87 -16.04
C GLY A 56 -16.76 4.47 -14.58
N ARG A 57 -16.02 3.37 -14.38
CA ARG A 57 -15.53 3.00 -13.05
C ARG A 57 -14.45 4.01 -12.64
N PRO A 58 -14.49 4.57 -11.41
CA PRO A 58 -13.41 5.44 -10.94
C PRO A 58 -12.05 4.76 -11.08
N SER A 59 -11.10 5.45 -11.70
CA SER A 59 -9.70 5.05 -11.73
C SER A 59 -9.06 5.35 -10.37
N TYR A 60 -7.99 4.63 -10.04
CA TYR A 60 -7.13 5.00 -8.93
C TYR A 60 -6.36 6.29 -9.29
N HIS A 61 -6.18 7.17 -8.30
CA HIS A 61 -5.34 8.35 -8.48
C HIS A 61 -3.88 7.91 -8.72
N PRO A 62 -3.12 8.56 -9.62
CA PRO A 62 -1.74 8.15 -9.92
C PRO A 62 -0.81 8.08 -8.70
N SER A 63 -1.05 8.91 -7.66
CA SER A 63 -0.28 8.86 -6.40
C SER A 63 -0.38 7.50 -5.70
N VAL A 64 -1.57 6.88 -5.70
CA VAL A 64 -1.79 5.56 -5.09
C VAL A 64 -0.95 4.50 -5.80
N LEU A 65 -0.95 4.52 -7.14
CA LEU A 65 -0.18 3.56 -7.93
C LEU A 65 1.34 3.79 -7.77
N LEU A 66 1.76 5.05 -7.69
CA LEU A 66 3.15 5.42 -7.49
C LEU A 66 3.66 5.00 -6.10
N ASN A 67 2.87 5.21 -5.05
CA ASN A 67 3.15 4.74 -3.69
C ASN A 67 3.42 3.24 -3.66
N ILE A 68 2.53 2.45 -4.26
CA ILE A 68 2.67 0.99 -4.32
C ILE A 68 3.92 0.58 -5.12
N TYR A 69 4.22 1.29 -6.22
CA TYR A 69 5.38 0.99 -7.06
C TYR A 69 6.71 1.25 -6.33
N ILE A 70 6.80 2.38 -5.63
CA ILE A 70 8.01 2.76 -4.88
C ILE A 70 8.21 1.81 -3.69
N ASP A 71 7.16 1.52 -2.92
CA ASP A 71 7.24 0.62 -1.75
C ASP A 71 7.51 -0.85 -2.14
N GLY A 72 7.04 -1.27 -3.31
CA GLY A 72 7.35 -2.58 -3.87
C GLY A 72 8.83 -2.80 -4.21
N TYR A 73 9.59 -1.73 -4.46
CA TYR A 73 10.97 -1.81 -4.92
C TYR A 73 11.93 -2.38 -3.85
N PRO A 74 11.98 -1.86 -2.60
CA PRO A 74 12.76 -2.47 -1.51
C PRO A 74 12.44 -3.96 -1.29
N ASN A 75 11.18 -4.33 -1.47
CA ASN A 75 10.67 -5.69 -1.30
C ASN A 75 10.92 -6.61 -2.52
N ARG A 76 11.60 -6.10 -3.57
CA ARG A 76 11.89 -6.82 -4.84
C ARG A 76 10.63 -7.36 -5.51
N ILE A 77 9.52 -6.63 -5.41
CA ILE A 77 8.25 -6.95 -6.05
C ILE A 77 8.13 -6.11 -7.33
N GLN A 78 8.50 -6.71 -8.46
CA GLN A 78 8.60 -5.97 -9.73
C GLN A 78 7.44 -6.21 -10.71
N SER A 79 6.60 -7.22 -10.47
CA SER A 79 5.44 -7.45 -11.36
C SER A 79 4.19 -6.81 -10.77
N SER A 80 3.41 -6.16 -11.64
CA SER A 80 2.14 -5.53 -11.27
C SER A 80 1.18 -6.51 -10.60
N ARG A 81 1.08 -7.75 -11.12
CA ARG A 81 0.30 -8.83 -10.49
C ARG A 81 0.77 -9.18 -9.08
N ARG A 82 2.08 -9.19 -8.85
CA ARG A 82 2.62 -9.46 -7.50
C ARG A 82 2.36 -8.28 -6.58
N LEU A 83 2.47 -7.04 -7.06
CA LEU A 83 2.09 -5.85 -6.29
C LEU A 83 0.61 -5.91 -5.91
N GLU A 84 -0.29 -6.22 -6.84
CA GLU A 84 -1.72 -6.39 -6.58
C GLU A 84 -1.96 -7.44 -5.48
N HIS A 85 -1.29 -8.58 -5.55
CA HIS A 85 -1.38 -9.60 -4.51
C HIS A 85 -0.85 -9.11 -3.15
N GLU A 86 0.18 -8.26 -3.14
CA GLU A 86 0.77 -7.75 -1.90
C GLU A 86 -0.09 -6.69 -1.24
N THR A 87 -0.91 -5.94 -1.98
CA THR A 87 -1.91 -5.03 -1.41
C THR A 87 -2.93 -5.73 -0.50
N GLN A 88 -3.07 -7.05 -0.63
CA GLN A 88 -4.01 -7.86 0.18
C GLN A 88 -3.38 -8.50 1.42
N ARG A 89 -2.05 -8.43 1.59
CA ARG A 89 -1.37 -9.10 2.73
C ARG A 89 -0.25 -8.30 3.38
N ASN A 90 0.34 -7.33 2.67
CA ASN A 90 1.36 -6.45 3.20
C ASN A 90 0.68 -5.26 3.86
N ILE A 91 0.92 -5.10 5.16
CA ILE A 91 0.32 -4.04 5.97
C ILE A 91 0.78 -2.64 5.54
N GLU A 92 2.01 -2.51 5.02
CA GLU A 92 2.55 -1.25 4.49
C GLU A 92 1.76 -0.80 3.25
N LEU A 93 1.49 -1.72 2.34
CA LEU A 93 0.69 -1.47 1.13
C LEU A 93 -0.80 -1.28 1.41
N MET A 94 -1.32 -1.79 2.53
CA MET A 94 -2.68 -1.47 2.98
C MET A 94 -2.74 -0.07 3.59
N TRP A 95 -1.71 0.30 4.36
CA TRP A 95 -1.61 1.58 5.06
C TRP A 95 -1.48 2.75 4.10
N LEU A 96 -0.57 2.68 3.11
CA LEU A 96 -0.27 3.75 2.16
C LEU A 96 -1.50 4.39 1.50
N PRO A 97 -2.40 3.64 0.85
CA PRO A 97 -3.54 4.26 0.17
C PRO A 97 -4.73 4.52 1.12
N GLY A 98 -4.63 4.17 2.40
CA GLY A 98 -5.75 4.25 3.35
C GLY A 98 -6.97 3.40 2.93
N ILE A 99 -6.74 2.37 2.12
CA ILE A 99 -7.81 1.56 1.52
C ILE A 99 -8.21 0.44 2.47
N LYS A 100 -9.54 0.19 2.55
CA LYS A 100 -10.07 -0.97 3.25
C LYS A 100 -9.46 -2.26 2.68
N ILE A 101 -9.01 -3.14 3.57
CA ILE A 101 -8.43 -4.48 3.29
C ILE A 101 -9.25 -5.31 2.26
N SER A 102 -10.55 -5.01 2.10
CA SER A 102 -11.46 -5.71 1.19
C SER A 102 -11.57 -5.15 -0.24
N ILE A 103 -10.92 -4.04 -0.60
CA ILE A 103 -11.04 -3.45 -1.95
C ILE A 103 -9.83 -3.89 -2.80
N PRO A 104 -10.01 -4.77 -3.79
CA PRO A 104 -8.90 -5.20 -4.64
C PRO A 104 -8.40 -4.04 -5.53
N ILE A 105 -7.10 -3.74 -5.42
CA ILE A 105 -6.40 -2.80 -6.29
C ILE A 105 -5.92 -3.56 -7.52
N SER A 106 -6.66 -3.45 -8.62
CA SER A 106 -6.19 -3.98 -9.91
C SER A 106 -5.13 -3.05 -10.48
N ILE A 107 -3.89 -3.50 -10.41
CA ILE A 107 -2.72 -2.83 -10.98
C ILE A 107 -2.55 -3.37 -12.40
N ASP A 108 -3.49 -3.07 -13.29
CA ASP A 108 -3.29 -3.38 -14.70
C ASP A 108 -2.45 -2.27 -15.32
N THR A 109 -1.34 -2.65 -15.95
CA THR A 109 -0.31 -1.74 -16.46
C THR A 109 -0.70 -1.10 -17.81
N SER A 110 -1.97 -1.19 -18.20
CA SER A 110 -2.52 -0.61 -19.42
C SER A 110 -2.73 0.90 -19.29
N LEU A 111 -1.65 1.61 -19.00
CA LEU A 111 -1.46 3.01 -19.40
C LEU A 111 -1.03 2.99 -20.87
N HIS A 112 -2.00 2.84 -21.77
CA HIS A 112 -1.88 3.07 -23.21
C HIS A 112 -3.01 3.99 -23.66
#